data_AF-X6NC62-F1
#
_entry.id   AF-X6NC62-F1
#
_cell.length_a   1.000
_cell.length_b   1.000
_cell.length_c   1.000
_cell.angle_alpha   90.00
_cell.angle_beta   90.00
_cell.angle_gamma   90.00
#
_symmetry.space_group_name_H-M   'P 1'
#
loop_
_entity.id
_entity.type
_entity.pdbx_description
1 polymer ?
#
loop_
_entity_poly.entity_id
_entity_poly.type
_entity_poly.pdbx_seq_one_letter_code
_entity_poly.pdbx_strand_id
1 'polypeptide(L)'
;MCGATFEQMKILVDAGFIEAMIALLETIRIEKILLMTMESLEGCLVAFNTHFGKPQYAQNPWVAKMEELGGLNCLESIQALPSISDTCHTMAADFVIHFWGDEDSVGNESETNNDNGNDNNSLYFDSNTQLSNEHQSAPYLF
;
A
#
# COMPACT_ATOMS: atom_id res chain seq x y z
N MET A 1 0.97 19.32 8.86
CA MET A 1 0.01 19.44 7.75
C MET A 1 -1.25 20.09 8.28
N CYS A 2 -1.68 21.21 7.70
CA CYS A 2 -2.94 21.87 8.10
C CYS A 2 -4.10 20.95 7.71
N GLY A 3 -4.76 20.34 8.70
CA GLY A 3 -5.85 19.39 8.47
C GLY A 3 -7.10 20.11 8.02
N ALA A 4 -7.31 20.21 6.70
CA ALA A 4 -8.64 20.49 6.17
C ALA A 4 -9.58 19.37 6.62
N THR A 5 -10.78 19.70 7.06
CA THR A 5 -11.78 18.68 7.40
C THR A 5 -12.21 17.96 6.13
N PHE A 6 -12.71 16.72 6.26
CA PHE A 6 -13.24 15.98 5.11
C PHE A 6 -14.31 16.80 4.35
N GLU A 7 -15.15 17.55 5.06
CA GLU A 7 -16.14 18.44 4.44
C GLU A 7 -15.51 19.52 3.55
N GLN A 8 -14.42 20.14 3.99
CA GLN A 8 -13.71 21.14 3.19
C GLN A 8 -13.10 20.51 1.94
N MET A 9 -12.54 19.31 2.07
CA MET A 9 -12.01 18.56 0.93
C MET A 9 -13.11 18.15 -0.05
N LYS A 10 -14.26 17.70 0.47
CA LYS A 10 -15.42 17.36 -0.35
C LYS A 10 -15.90 18.57 -1.16
N ILE A 11 -16.01 19.75 -0.55
CA ILE A 11 -16.36 20.99 -1.26
C ILE A 11 -15.36 21.27 -2.40
N LEU A 12 -14.07 21.07 -2.14
CA LEU A 12 -13.01 21.29 -3.12
C LEU A 12 -13.11 20.30 -4.30
N VAL A 13 -13.36 19.01 -4.02
CA VAL A 13 -13.59 17.98 -5.05
C VAL A 13 -14.86 18.26 -5.85
N ASP A 14 -15.95 18.67 -5.19
CA ASP A 14 -17.21 19.06 -5.82
C ASP A 14 -17.04 20.30 -6.71
N ALA A 15 -16.08 21.18 -6.40
CA ALA A 15 -15.72 22.34 -7.19
C ALA A 15 -14.79 22.04 -8.39
N GLY A 16 -14.42 20.78 -8.61
CA GLY A 16 -13.63 20.36 -9.77
C GLY A 16 -12.12 20.25 -9.50
N PHE A 17 -11.71 20.02 -8.26
CA PHE A 17 -10.29 19.90 -7.92
C PHE A 17 -9.58 18.75 -8.63
N ILE A 18 -10.21 17.58 -8.74
CA ILE A 18 -9.59 16.41 -9.40
C ILE A 18 -9.35 16.74 -10.87
N GLU A 19 -10.33 17.33 -11.54
CA GLU A 19 -10.26 17.81 -12.92
C GLU A 19 -9.11 18.80 -13.11
N ALA A 20 -8.99 19.78 -12.19
CA ALA A 20 -7.92 20.76 -12.24
C ALA A 20 -6.54 20.12 -12.06
N MET A 21 -6.38 19.19 -11.12
CA MET A 21 -5.11 18.50 -10.90
C MET A 21 -4.72 17.63 -12.10
N ILE A 22 -5.67 16.91 -12.71
CA ILE A 22 -5.39 16.11 -13.92
C ILE A 22 -4.96 17.02 -15.08
N ALA A 23 -5.62 18.16 -15.27
CA ALA A 23 -5.20 19.15 -16.27
C ALA A 23 -3.77 19.67 -16.03
N LEU A 24 -3.34 19.80 -14.77
CA LEU A 24 -1.95 20.14 -14.44
C LEU A 24 -0.98 19.01 -14.81
N LEU A 25 -1.32 17.75 -14.52
CA LEU A 25 -0.50 16.59 -14.94
C LEU A 25 -0.38 16.52 -16.47
N GLU A 26 -1.46 16.80 -17.19
CA GLU A 26 -1.47 16.74 -18.65
C GLU A 26 -0.66 17.89 -19.28
N THR A 27 -0.85 19.12 -18.79
CA THR A 27 -0.37 20.34 -19.47
C THR A 27 1.01 20.77 -19.01
N ILE A 28 1.34 20.57 -17.73
CA ILE A 28 2.55 21.14 -17.12
C ILE A 28 3.66 20.10 -17.10
N ARG A 29 4.89 20.54 -17.43
CA ARG A 29 6.10 19.71 -17.39
C ARG A 29 7.15 20.24 -16.41
N ILE A 30 6.73 21.16 -15.53
CA ILE A 30 7.56 21.66 -14.44
C ILE A 30 7.50 20.64 -13.32
N GLU A 31 8.62 19.97 -13.07
CA GLU A 31 8.74 18.85 -12.13
C GLU A 31 8.17 19.17 -10.74
N LYS A 32 8.50 20.35 -10.19
CA LYS A 32 7.98 20.77 -8.89
C LYS A 32 6.45 20.82 -8.86
N ILE A 33 5.82 21.25 -9.96
CA ILE A 33 4.36 21.30 -10.07
C ILE A 33 3.79 19.88 -10.18
N LEU A 34 4.44 19.00 -10.94
CA LEU A 34 4.04 17.59 -11.06
C LEU A 34 4.06 16.89 -9.70
N LEU A 35 5.16 17.02 -8.95
CA LEU A 35 5.29 16.47 -7.59
C LEU A 35 4.18 17.00 -6.66
N MET A 36 4.00 18.32 -6.59
CA MET A 36 2.94 18.91 -5.75
C MET A 36 1.53 18.45 -6.17
N THR A 37 1.31 18.26 -7.47
CA THR A 37 0.02 17.78 -8.00
C THR A 37 -0.23 16.34 -7.59
N MET A 38 0.76 15.47 -7.71
CA MET A 38 0.69 14.07 -7.26
C MET A 38 0.50 13.99 -5.74
N GLU A 39 1.26 14.73 -4.94
CA GLU A 39 1.12 14.76 -3.48
C GLU A 39 -0.29 15.21 -3.05
N SER A 40 -0.83 16.22 -3.74
CA SER A 40 -2.15 16.77 -3.43
C SER A 40 -3.27 15.81 -3.82
N LEU A 41 -3.14 15.12 -4.96
CA LEU A 41 -4.07 14.09 -5.38
C LEU A 41 -4.04 12.89 -4.42
N GLU A 42 -2.85 12.37 -4.12
CA GLU A 42 -2.70 11.24 -3.20
C GLU A 42 -3.30 11.57 -1.82
N GLY A 43 -2.95 12.74 -1.26
CA GLY A 43 -3.50 13.20 0.00
C GLY A 43 -5.03 13.32 -0.02
N CYS A 44 -5.61 13.74 -1.14
CA CYS A 44 -7.06 13.81 -1.33
C CYS A 44 -7.71 12.42 -1.32
N LEU A 45 -7.15 11.47 -2.09
CA LEU A 45 -7.68 10.11 -2.22
C LEU A 45 -7.55 9.33 -0.89
N VAL A 46 -6.41 9.47 -0.22
CA VAL A 46 -6.15 8.86 1.09
C VAL A 46 -7.06 9.43 2.17
N ALA A 47 -7.32 10.74 2.16
CA ALA A 47 -8.19 11.36 3.14
C ALA A 47 -9.65 10.87 3.02
N PHE A 48 -10.12 10.55 1.81
CA PHE A 48 -11.39 9.86 1.62
C PHE A 48 -11.41 8.53 2.36
N ASN A 49 -10.42 7.68 2.08
CA ASN A 49 -10.35 6.35 2.70
C ASN A 49 -10.24 6.42 4.22
N THR A 50 -9.43 7.35 4.72
CA THR A 50 -9.27 7.62 6.16
C THR A 50 -10.59 8.02 6.81
N HIS A 51 -11.38 8.88 6.16
CA HIS A 51 -12.68 9.32 6.69
C HIS A 51 -13.70 8.18 6.82
N PHE A 52 -13.67 7.23 5.88
CA PHE A 52 -14.57 6.07 5.87
C PHE A 52 -13.99 4.81 6.54
N GLY A 53 -12.81 4.89 7.19
CA GLY A 53 -12.17 3.76 7.87
C GLY A 53 -11.73 2.63 6.93
N LYS A 54 -11.41 2.97 5.67
CA LYS A 54 -10.90 2.03 4.67
C LYS A 54 -9.36 2.02 4.65
N PRO A 55 -8.72 0.97 4.09
CA PRO A 55 -7.28 0.97 3.85
C PRO A 55 -6.85 2.20 3.04
N GLN A 56 -5.65 2.72 3.33
CA GLN A 56 -5.14 3.99 2.80
C GLN A 56 -5.28 4.11 1.27
N TYR A 57 -4.93 3.05 0.55
CA TYR A 57 -4.94 3.02 -0.91
C TYR A 57 -6.08 2.16 -1.49
N ALA A 58 -7.12 1.91 -0.71
CA ALA A 58 -8.29 1.19 -1.20
C ALA A 58 -9.02 1.95 -2.32
N GLN A 59 -9.64 1.19 -3.22
CA GLN A 59 -10.50 1.74 -4.25
C GLN A 59 -11.67 2.55 -3.66
N ASN A 60 -11.89 3.73 -4.23
CA ASN A 60 -12.92 4.66 -3.79
C ASN A 60 -13.47 5.52 -4.95
N PRO A 61 -14.61 6.22 -4.76
CA PRO A 61 -15.24 6.99 -5.83
C PRO A 61 -14.36 8.09 -6.43
N TRP A 62 -13.44 8.67 -5.66
CA TRP A 62 -12.53 9.70 -6.17
C TRP A 62 -11.38 9.11 -6.99
N VAL A 63 -10.92 7.90 -6.66
CA VAL A 63 -9.98 7.12 -7.48
C VAL A 63 -10.61 6.79 -8.82
N ALA A 64 -11.84 6.24 -8.81
CA ALA A 64 -12.59 5.93 -10.03
C ALA A 64 -12.81 7.18 -10.89
N LYS A 65 -13.20 8.31 -10.28
CA LYS A 65 -13.34 9.60 -10.98
C LYS A 65 -12.03 10.05 -11.62
N MET A 66 -10.90 9.89 -10.92
CA MET A 66 -9.59 10.24 -11.47
C MET A 66 -9.22 9.38 -12.68
N GLU A 67 -9.52 8.07 -12.63
CA GLU A 67 -9.31 7.16 -13.75
C GLU A 67 -10.18 7.51 -14.96
N GLU A 68 -11.47 7.76 -14.75
CA GLU A 68 -12.42 8.17 -15.80
C GLU A 68 -11.99 9.46 -16.52
N LEU A 69 -11.35 10.38 -15.79
CA LEU A 69 -10.81 11.63 -16.32
C LEU A 69 -9.45 11.48 -17.03
N GLY A 70 -8.92 10.25 -17.13
CA GLY A 70 -7.63 9.98 -17.76
C GLY A 70 -6.41 10.22 -16.87
N GLY A 71 -6.60 10.33 -15.55
CA GLY A 71 -5.53 10.55 -14.58
C GLY A 71 -4.49 9.43 -14.59
N LEU A 72 -4.90 8.16 -14.72
CA LEU A 72 -4.01 7.02 -14.85
C LEU A 72 -3.10 7.13 -16.08
N ASN A 73 -3.69 7.42 -17.25
CA ASN A 73 -2.95 7.63 -18.50
C ASN A 73 -1.92 8.77 -18.38
N CYS A 74 -2.25 9.84 -17.63
CA CYS A 74 -1.33 10.94 -17.38
C CYS A 74 -0.13 10.49 -16.54
N LEU A 75 -0.36 9.70 -15.48
CA LEU A 75 0.72 9.16 -14.64
C LEU A 75 1.64 8.22 -15.43
N GLU A 76 1.08 7.32 -16.23
CA GLU A 76 1.86 6.44 -17.12
C GLU A 76 2.65 7.24 -18.15
N SER A 77 2.06 8.31 -18.69
CA SER A 77 2.75 9.22 -19.62
C SER A 77 3.93 9.92 -18.95
N ILE A 78 3.79 10.34 -17.69
CA ILE A 78 4.88 10.94 -16.91
C ILE A 78 6.02 9.93 -16.72
N GLN A 79 5.69 8.67 -16.42
CA GLN A 79 6.70 7.61 -16.28
C GLN A 79 7.48 7.36 -17.58
N ALA A 80 6.89 7.63 -18.74
CA ALA A 80 7.53 7.49 -20.04
C ALA A 80 8.37 8.70 -20.49
N LEU A 81 8.38 9.81 -19.74
CA LEU A 81 9.10 11.03 -20.13
C LEU A 81 10.61 10.90 -19.87
N PRO A 82 11.49 10.93 -20.88
CA PRO A 82 12.93 10.76 -20.66
C PRO A 82 13.63 11.97 -20.01
N SER A 83 12.94 13.10 -19.90
CA SER A 83 13.51 14.39 -19.46
C SER A 83 13.12 14.79 -18.03
N ILE A 84 12.45 13.91 -17.29
CA ILE A 84 12.04 14.18 -15.91
C ILE A 84 12.96 13.45 -14.93
N SER A 85 13.04 13.91 -13.68
CA SER A 85 13.89 13.29 -12.68
C SER A 85 13.41 11.91 -12.26
N ASP A 86 14.35 11.10 -11.77
CA ASP A 86 14.06 9.81 -11.14
C ASP A 86 13.04 9.96 -10.00
N THR A 87 13.11 11.05 -9.24
CA THR A 87 12.15 11.31 -8.14
C THR A 87 10.72 11.40 -8.65
N CYS A 88 10.49 12.12 -9.74
CA CYS A 88 9.14 12.23 -10.29
C CYS A 88 8.69 10.93 -10.96
N HIS A 89 9.61 10.20 -11.59
CA HIS A 89 9.33 8.87 -12.13
C HIS A 89 8.87 7.90 -11.04
N THR A 90 9.66 7.78 -9.97
CA THR A 90 9.37 6.92 -8.83
C THR A 90 8.04 7.32 -8.19
N MET A 91 7.81 8.62 -7.97
CA MET A 91 6.54 9.07 -7.39
C MET A 91 5.33 8.71 -8.25
N ALA A 92 5.42 8.87 -9.57
CA ALA A 92 4.33 8.49 -10.47
C ALA A 92 4.11 6.97 -10.50
N ALA A 93 5.17 6.18 -10.46
CA ALA A 93 5.09 4.72 -10.40
C ALA A 93 4.48 4.24 -9.07
N ASP A 94 4.94 4.77 -7.94
CA ASP A 94 4.43 4.46 -6.61
C ASP A 94 2.94 4.81 -6.50
N PHE A 95 2.53 5.97 -7.02
CA PHE A 95 1.12 6.35 -7.08
C PHE A 95 0.30 5.30 -7.82
N VAL A 96 0.74 4.91 -9.03
CA VAL A 96 0.04 3.90 -9.83
C VAL A 96 -0.05 2.56 -9.10
N ILE A 97 1.04 2.10 -8.50
CA ILE A 97 1.09 0.84 -7.74
C ILE A 97 0.17 0.89 -6.53
N HIS A 98 0.13 2.01 -5.80
CA HIS A 98 -0.69 2.14 -4.60
C HIS A 98 -2.18 1.96 -4.89
N PHE A 99 -2.70 2.56 -5.97
CA PHE A 99 -4.14 2.55 -6.24
C PHE A 99 -4.58 1.54 -7.31
N TRP A 100 -3.73 1.21 -8.28
CA TRP A 100 -4.05 0.30 -9.40
C TRP A 100 -3.10 -0.90 -9.51
N GLY A 101 -2.11 -1.02 -8.62
CA GLY A 101 -1.30 -2.24 -8.53
C GLY A 101 -2.14 -3.42 -8.03
N ASP A 102 -1.83 -4.62 -8.52
CA ASP A 102 -2.46 -5.84 -8.03
C ASP A 102 -2.16 -5.99 -6.53
N GLU A 103 -3.22 -6.18 -5.72
CA GLU A 103 -3.19 -6.24 -4.25
C GLU A 103 -2.35 -7.41 -3.68
N ASP A 104 -1.71 -8.22 -4.53
CA ASP A 104 -0.87 -9.36 -4.14
C ASP A 104 0.60 -8.98 -3.82
N SER A 105 1.02 -7.71 -4.01
CA SER A 105 2.43 -7.31 -3.91
C SER A 105 2.82 -6.51 -2.64
N VAL A 106 2.00 -6.49 -1.58
CA VAL A 106 2.40 -5.88 -0.29
C VAL A 106 2.32 -6.94 0.81
N GLY A 107 3.49 -7.49 1.13
CA GLY A 107 3.69 -8.48 2.18
C GLY A 107 3.11 -8.04 3.52
N ASN A 108 2.17 -8.83 4.01
CA ASN A 108 1.67 -8.81 5.37
C ASN A 108 2.79 -9.31 6.31
N GLU A 109 3.74 -8.45 6.68
CA GLU A 109 4.60 -8.69 7.85
C GLU A 109 3.98 -7.99 9.07
N SER A 110 2.80 -8.47 9.49
CA SER A 110 2.38 -8.30 10.88
C SER A 110 3.03 -9.42 11.69
N GLU A 111 4.28 -9.22 12.09
CA GLU A 111 4.90 -9.98 13.18
C GLU A 111 4.03 -9.81 14.44
N THR A 112 3.16 -10.77 14.70
CA THR A 112 2.53 -10.92 16.02
C THR A 112 3.56 -11.56 16.95
N ASN A 113 4.57 -10.80 17.37
CA ASN A 113 5.41 -11.16 18.51
C ASN A 113 4.66 -10.79 19.79
N ASN A 114 3.81 -11.70 20.24
CA ASN A 114 3.18 -11.64 21.55
C ASN A 114 3.85 -12.71 22.43
N ASP A 115 5.11 -12.49 22.79
CA ASP A 115 5.77 -13.22 23.87
C ASP A 115 5.78 -12.32 25.11
N ASN A 116 4.87 -12.59 26.03
CA ASN A 116 4.96 -12.08 27.39
C ASN A 116 4.33 -13.09 28.36
N GLY A 117 5.18 -14.02 28.82
CA GLY A 117 5.29 -14.53 30.20
C GLY A 117 4.04 -15.01 30.94
N ASN A 118 4.12 -16.21 31.54
CA ASN A 118 4.14 -16.38 33.00
C ASN A 118 4.01 -17.87 33.39
N ASP A 119 4.82 -18.27 34.37
CA ASP A 119 4.95 -19.60 34.93
C ASP A 119 3.67 -20.12 35.61
N ASN A 120 3.46 -21.45 35.61
CA ASN A 120 3.30 -22.28 36.83
C ASN A 120 2.71 -23.68 36.55
N ASN A 121 3.59 -24.69 36.68
CA ASN A 121 3.42 -25.93 37.46
C ASN A 121 2.04 -26.62 37.55
N SER A 122 1.90 -27.81 36.97
CA SER A 122 1.03 -28.86 37.54
C SER A 122 1.48 -30.27 37.13
N LEU A 123 1.82 -31.05 38.15
CA LEU A 123 2.18 -32.47 38.17
C LEU A 123 0.98 -33.38 37.92
N TYR A 124 1.15 -34.41 37.08
CA TYR A 124 0.56 -35.77 37.17
C TYR A 124 1.25 -36.64 36.08
N PHE A 125 2.22 -37.54 36.37
CA PHE A 125 2.08 -39.00 36.63
C PHE A 125 0.98 -39.68 35.76
N ASP A 126 1.17 -40.78 35.02
CA ASP A 126 2.00 -41.98 35.24
C ASP A 126 2.04 -42.91 33.97
N SER A 127 3.14 -43.66 33.85
CA SER A 127 3.44 -45.03 33.34
C SER A 127 2.71 -45.75 32.17
N ASN A 128 3.57 -46.52 31.45
CA ASN A 128 3.35 -47.72 30.60
C ASN A 128 2.81 -47.48 29.17
N THR A 129 3.47 -47.92 28.10
CA THR A 129 3.78 -49.34 27.81
C THR A 129 4.81 -49.44 26.66
N GLN A 130 5.79 -50.35 26.83
CA GLN A 130 6.75 -50.79 25.82
C GLN A 130 6.07 -51.53 24.65
N LEU A 131 6.62 -51.46 23.43
CA LEU A 131 6.85 -52.65 22.58
C LEU A 131 7.63 -52.29 21.30
N SER A 132 8.90 -52.71 21.33
CA SER A 132 9.73 -53.32 20.28
C SER A 132 9.36 -53.11 18.80
N ASN A 133 10.35 -52.66 18.01
CA ASN A 133 10.97 -53.60 17.07
C ASN A 133 12.40 -53.22 16.72
N GLU A 134 13.19 -54.28 16.61
CA GLU A 134 14.63 -54.39 16.62
C GLU A 134 15.22 -54.53 15.21
N HIS A 135 16.56 -54.37 15.12
CA HIS A 135 17.50 -54.87 14.09
C HIS A 135 17.48 -54.14 12.72
N GLN A 136 18.61 -53.67 12.14
CA GLN A 136 19.90 -54.36 11.97
C GLN A 136 21.08 -53.40 11.64
N SER A 137 22.22 -53.71 12.26
CA SER A 137 23.65 -53.50 11.97
C SER A 137 24.18 -52.59 10.82
N ALA A 138 25.24 -51.85 11.19
CA ALA A 138 26.25 -51.11 10.38
C ALA A 138 27.16 -52.04 9.51
N PRO A 139 28.37 -51.67 8.99
CA PRO A 139 29.03 -50.36 8.73
C PRO A 139 29.70 -50.29 7.30
N TYR A 140 30.35 -49.17 6.96
CA TYR A 140 31.70 -49.02 6.33
C TYR A 140 31.85 -47.82 5.37
N LEU A 141 32.84 -46.99 5.72
CA LEU A 141 33.83 -46.25 4.92
C LEU A 141 33.77 -46.34 3.38
N PHE A 142 33.79 -45.17 2.73
CA PHE A 142 34.89 -44.74 1.85
C PHE A 142 35.01 -43.21 1.89
#